data_AF-A0A7C9AL41-F1
#
_entry.id   AF-A0A7C9AL41-F1
#
_cell.length_a   1.000
_cell.length_b   1.000
_cell.length_c   1.000
_cell.angle_alpha   90.00
_cell.angle_beta   90.00
_cell.angle_gamma   90.00
#
_symmetry.space_group_name_H-M   'P 1'
#
loop_
_entity.id
_entity.type
_entity.pdbx_description
1 polymer ?
#
loop_
_entity_poly.entity_id
_entity_poly.type
_entity_poly.pdbx_seq_one_letter_code
_entity_poly.pdbx_strand_id
1 'polypeptide(L)'
;KAKLQLMFDLKRTPTEKEIIETVGISQERYRDVRRASNPVLSLHSRHLVTKEEFIAGITDVDDVGGDNWTQPTLLRFALDDVLDSLKPKENLVIRQRFGLDGKGD
;
A
#
# COMPACT_ATOMS: atom_id res chain seq x y z
N LYS A 1 -7.79 -23.39 -17.21
CA LYS A 1 -8.15 -24.64 -17.93
C LYS A 1 -8.79 -25.66 -16.98
N ALA A 2 -8.12 -26.06 -15.89
CA ALA A 2 -8.66 -27.02 -14.91
C ALA A 2 -10.08 -26.69 -14.39
N LYS A 3 -10.38 -25.42 -14.05
CA LYS A 3 -11.73 -24.98 -13.64
C LYS A 3 -12.81 -25.31 -14.67
N LEU A 4 -12.54 -25.11 -15.97
CA LEU A 4 -13.51 -25.36 -17.04
C LEU A 4 -13.73 -26.87 -17.22
N GLN A 5 -12.68 -27.68 -17.19
CA GLN A 5 -12.79 -29.14 -17.28
C GLN A 5 -13.66 -29.69 -16.15
N LEU A 6 -13.37 -29.31 -14.89
CA LEU A 6 -14.17 -29.71 -13.74
C LEU A 6 -15.62 -29.21 -13.80
N MET A 7 -15.89 -28.05 -14.39
CA MET A 7 -17.26 -27.58 -14.61
C MET A 7 -18.05 -28.51 -15.53
N PHE A 8 -17.42 -29.03 -16.59
CA PHE A 8 -18.06 -29.98 -17.51
C PHE A 8 -18.25 -31.35 -16.85
N ASP A 9 -17.24 -31.86 -16.15
CA ASP A 9 -17.27 -33.18 -15.53
C ASP A 9 -18.29 -33.26 -14.38
N LEU A 10 -18.29 -32.25 -13.50
CA LEU A 10 -19.15 -32.22 -12.32
C LEU A 10 -20.55 -31.66 -12.60
N LYS A 11 -20.77 -31.06 -13.79
CA LYS A 11 -22.00 -30.34 -14.16
C LYS A 11 -22.42 -29.27 -13.14
N ARG A 12 -21.48 -28.77 -12.35
CA ARG A 12 -21.65 -27.73 -11.33
C ARG A 12 -20.40 -26.85 -11.26
N THR A 13 -20.48 -25.76 -10.50
CA THR A 13 -19.30 -24.97 -10.17
C THR A 13 -18.36 -25.79 -9.26
N PRO A 14 -17.07 -25.96 -9.62
CA PRO A 14 -16.11 -26.70 -8.82
C PRO A 14 -15.69 -25.90 -7.59
N THR A 15 -15.41 -26.61 -6.51
CA THR A 15 -14.92 -26.02 -5.26
C THR A 15 -13.41 -25.80 -5.34
N GLU A 16 -12.89 -24.83 -4.58
CA GLU A 16 -11.45 -24.52 -4.56
C GLU A 16 -10.57 -25.75 -4.26
N LYS A 17 -10.99 -26.60 -3.31
CA LYS A 17 -10.26 -27.83 -2.96
C LYS A 17 -10.10 -28.79 -4.15
N GLU A 18 -11.16 -28.97 -4.95
CA GLU A 18 -11.18 -29.85 -6.11
C GLU A 18 -10.27 -29.32 -7.23
N ILE A 19 -10.23 -27.99 -7.40
CA ILE A 19 -9.34 -27.33 -8.37
C ILE A 19 -7.88 -27.49 -7.93
N ILE A 20 -7.60 -27.30 -6.63
CA ILE A 20 -6.26 -27.45 -6.06
C ILE A 20 -5.76 -28.89 -6.25
N GLU A 21 -6.59 -29.88 -5.92
CA GLU A 21 -6.28 -31.30 -6.08
C GLU A 21 -6.00 -31.67 -7.54
N THR A 22 -6.81 -31.17 -8.47
CA THR A 22 -6.63 -31.43 -9.91
C THR A 22 -5.37 -30.77 -10.48
N VAL A 23 -4.97 -29.61 -9.97
CA VAL A 23 -3.81 -28.85 -10.45
C VAL A 23 -2.51 -29.27 -9.73
N GLY A 24 -2.59 -29.90 -8.56
CA GLY A 24 -1.44 -30.42 -7.82
C GLY A 24 -0.53 -29.34 -7.23
N ILE A 25 -1.08 -28.16 -6.90
CA ILE A 25 -0.33 -27.04 -6.30
C ILE A 25 -0.68 -26.84 -4.82
N SER A 26 0.17 -26.16 -4.05
CA SER A 26 -0.16 -25.82 -2.67
C SER A 26 -1.30 -24.80 -2.60
N GLN A 27 -2.06 -24.84 -1.49
CA GLN A 27 -3.19 -23.93 -1.28
C GLN A 27 -2.77 -22.45 -1.26
N GLU A 28 -1.59 -22.16 -0.70
CA GLU A 28 -1.01 -20.81 -0.70
C GLU A 28 -0.77 -20.30 -2.13
N ARG A 29 -0.08 -21.10 -2.96
CA ARG A 29 0.16 -20.73 -4.36
C ARG A 29 -1.13 -20.58 -5.15
N TYR A 30 -2.14 -21.40 -4.88
CA TYR A 30 -3.45 -21.25 -5.54
C TYR A 30 -4.10 -19.90 -5.21
N ARG A 31 -4.02 -19.45 -3.95
CA ARG A 31 -4.54 -18.14 -3.53
C ARG A 31 -3.80 -17.00 -4.21
N ASP A 32 -2.47 -17.09 -4.31
CA ASP A 32 -1.65 -16.08 -4.96
C ASP A 32 -1.94 -15.99 -6.46
N VAL A 33 -1.99 -17.14 -7.14
CA VAL A 33 -2.35 -17.21 -8.56
C VAL A 33 -3.76 -16.66 -8.78
N ARG A 34 -4.72 -17.02 -7.94
CA ARG A 34 -6.09 -16.51 -8.05
C ARG A 34 -6.13 -15.00 -7.86
N ARG A 35 -5.43 -14.46 -6.85
CA ARG A 35 -5.32 -13.02 -6.60
C ARG A 35 -4.70 -12.30 -7.79
N ALA A 36 -3.59 -12.81 -8.32
CA ALA A 36 -2.90 -12.25 -9.47
C ALA A 36 -3.69 -12.34 -10.78
N SER A 37 -4.57 -13.34 -10.91
CA SER A 37 -5.41 -13.53 -12.10
C SER A 37 -6.63 -12.61 -12.16
N ASN A 38 -6.96 -11.92 -11.08
CA ASN A 38 -8.08 -10.98 -11.07
C ASN A 38 -7.72 -9.74 -11.92
N PRO A 39 -8.53 -9.36 -12.91
CA PRO A 39 -8.26 -8.18 -13.72
C PRO A 39 -8.38 -6.90 -12.87
N VAL A 40 -7.54 -5.91 -13.18
CA VAL A 40 -7.60 -4.59 -12.55
C VAL A 40 -8.84 -3.84 -13.06
N LEU A 41 -9.57 -3.21 -12.14
CA LEU A 41 -10.74 -2.40 -12.47
C LEU A 41 -10.32 -0.97 -12.85
N SER A 42 -11.07 -0.35 -13.77
CA SER A 42 -10.86 1.05 -14.14
C SER A 42 -11.15 1.96 -12.96
N LEU A 43 -10.29 2.95 -12.72
CA LEU A 43 -10.50 4.00 -11.72
C LEU A 43 -11.77 4.83 -12.00
N HIS A 44 -12.13 4.98 -13.27
CA HIS A 44 -13.33 5.71 -13.71
C HIS A 44 -14.58 4.82 -13.77
N SER A 45 -14.52 3.59 -13.28
CA SER A 45 -15.70 2.74 -13.20
C SER A 45 -16.69 3.33 -12.20
N ARG A 46 -17.97 3.35 -12.58
CA ARG A 46 -19.05 4.01 -11.84
C ARG A 46 -20.12 3.03 -11.41
N HIS A 47 -20.71 3.28 -10.25
CA HIS A 47 -21.86 2.54 -9.77
C HIS A 47 -23.11 2.88 -10.62
N LEU A 48 -23.88 1.86 -11.02
CA LEU A 48 -24.99 2.03 -11.97
C LEU A 48 -26.10 2.97 -11.46
N VAL A 49 -26.40 2.90 -10.16
CA VAL A 49 -27.50 3.68 -9.54
C VAL A 49 -27.04 5.07 -9.11
N THR A 50 -25.99 5.16 -8.28
CA THR A 50 -25.51 6.44 -7.73
C THR A 50 -24.67 7.26 -8.72
N LYS A 51 -24.17 6.63 -9.79
CA LYS A 51 -23.22 7.22 -10.77
C LYS A 51 -21.89 7.70 -10.19
N GLU A 52 -21.64 7.43 -8.91
CA GLU A 52 -20.38 7.73 -8.24
C GLU A 52 -19.28 6.80 -8.73
N GLU A 53 -18.05 7.31 -8.77
CA GLU A 53 -16.87 6.52 -9.13
C GLU A 53 -16.47 5.64 -7.96
N PHE A 54 -16.14 4.38 -8.23
CA PHE A 54 -15.73 3.44 -7.17
C PHE A 54 -14.43 3.87 -6.48
N ILE A 55 -13.58 4.65 -7.15
CA ILE A 55 -12.35 5.20 -6.57
C ILE A 55 -12.65 6.16 -5.42
N ALA A 56 -13.79 6.84 -5.40
CA ALA A 56 -14.12 7.82 -4.36
C ALA A 56 -14.24 7.19 -2.96
N GLY A 57 -14.49 5.88 -2.87
CA GLY A 57 -14.51 5.13 -1.61
C GLY A 57 -13.12 4.73 -1.12
N ILE A 58 -12.05 4.96 -1.90
CA ILE A 58 -10.68 4.64 -1.52
C ILE A 58 -10.08 5.89 -0.90
N THR A 59 -9.83 5.84 0.40
CA THR A 59 -9.06 6.87 1.09
C THR A 59 -7.59 6.70 0.74
N ASP A 60 -6.93 7.81 0.44
CA ASP A 60 -5.47 7.81 0.31
C ASP A 60 -4.87 7.56 1.71
N VAL A 61 -4.19 6.42 1.84
CA VAL A 61 -3.59 5.98 3.10
C VAL A 61 -2.30 6.77 3.38
N ASP A 62 -1.71 7.34 2.34
CA ASP A 62 -0.52 8.19 2.40
C ASP A 62 -0.89 9.68 2.45
N ASP A 63 -2.17 10.03 2.40
CA ASP A 63 -2.62 11.39 2.71
C ASP A 63 -2.44 11.58 4.21
N VAL A 64 -1.23 12.00 4.54
CA VAL A 64 -0.82 12.58 5.80
C VAL A 64 -1.79 13.72 6.05
N GLY A 65 -2.93 13.41 6.69
CA GLY A 65 -4.01 14.36 6.91
C GLY A 65 -3.46 15.66 7.48
N GLY A 66 -4.06 16.81 7.15
CA GLY A 66 -3.50 18.15 7.41
C GLY A 66 -2.87 18.37 8.79
N ASP A 67 -3.36 17.67 9.82
CA ASP A 67 -2.78 17.67 11.17
C ASP A 67 -1.35 17.10 11.24
N ASN A 68 -1.02 16.06 10.45
CA ASN A 68 0.32 15.49 10.41
C ASN A 68 1.33 16.34 9.61
N TRP A 69 0.93 17.40 8.90
CA TRP A 69 1.90 18.38 8.34
C TRP A 69 2.46 19.31 9.42
N THR A 70 1.69 19.54 10.49
CA THR A 70 2.12 20.41 11.59
C THR A 70 3.14 19.74 12.51
N GLN A 71 3.11 18.41 12.63
CA GLN A 71 4.00 17.69 13.53
C GLN A 71 5.48 17.71 13.08
N PRO A 72 5.83 17.44 11.81
CA PRO A 72 7.21 17.48 11.34
C PRO A 72 7.81 18.88 11.41
N THR A 73 7.01 19.92 11.16
CA THR A 73 7.47 21.32 11.19
C THR A 73 7.73 21.78 12.62
N LEU A 74 6.80 21.54 13.54
CA LEU A 74 6.99 21.84 14.96
C LEU A 74 8.16 21.08 15.58
N LEU A 75 8.32 19.80 15.22
CA LEU A 75 9.47 19.00 15.66
C LEU A 75 10.79 19.56 15.11
N ARG A 76 10.81 20.03 13.85
CA ARG A 76 12.00 20.63 13.25
C ARG A 76 12.43 21.88 14.01
N PHE A 77 11.49 22.77 14.35
CA PHE A 77 11.77 23.98 15.12
C PHE A 77 12.32 23.66 16.52
N ALA A 78 11.69 22.73 17.25
CA ALA A 78 12.18 22.34 18.56
C ALA A 78 13.59 21.71 18.49
N LEU A 79 13.89 21.00 17.42
CA LEU A 79 15.23 20.42 17.19
C LEU A 79 16.27 21.50 16.89
N ASP A 80 15.93 22.49 16.06
CA ASP A 80 16.81 23.62 15.75
C ASP A 80 17.15 24.43 17.01
N ASP A 81 16.17 24.70 17.88
CA ASP A 81 16.39 25.40 19.16
C ASP A 81 17.39 24.67 20.06
N VAL A 82 17.31 23.33 20.12
CA VAL A 82 18.25 22.51 20.91
C VAL A 82 19.64 22.51 20.28
N LEU A 83 19.74 22.40 18.95
CA LEU A 83 21.02 22.41 18.25
C LEU A 83 21.74 23.74 18.37
N ASP A 84 21.00 24.86 18.37
CA ASP A 84 21.55 26.20 18.49
C ASP A 84 21.99 26.52 19.93
N SER A 85 21.55 25.75 20.93
CA SER A 85 22.05 25.83 22.29
C SER A 85 23.46 25.22 22.48
N LEU A 86 23.93 24.41 21.52
CA LEU A 86 25.26 23.77 21.56
C LEU A 86 26.36 24.71 21.07
N LYS A 87 27.63 24.35 21.34
CA LYS A 87 28.75 25.12 20.78
C LYS A 87 28.77 25.00 19.25
N PRO A 88 29.26 26.01 18.52
CA PRO A 88 29.22 26.02 17.04
C PRO A 88 29.80 24.76 16.37
N LYS A 89 30.87 24.19 16.95
CA LYS A 89 31.49 22.96 16.43
C LYS A 89 30.66 21.70 16.70
N GLU A 90 29.98 21.63 17.85
CA GLU A 90 29.14 20.49 18.23
C GLU A 90 27.85 20.47 17.39
N ASN A 91 27.20 21.64 17.24
CA ASN A 91 26.05 21.83 16.36
C ASN A 91 26.36 21.39 14.92
N LEU A 92 27.48 21.88 14.36
CA LEU A 92 27.90 21.53 12.99
C LEU A 92 28.11 20.02 12.80
N VAL A 93 28.78 19.35 13.75
CA VAL A 93 29.04 17.91 13.67
C VAL A 93 27.74 17.10 13.75
N ILE A 94 26.81 17.49 14.63
CA ILE A 94 25.53 16.80 14.77
C ILE A 94 24.67 17.00 13.51
N ARG A 95 24.58 18.23 12.98
CA ARG A 95 23.84 18.48 11.74
C ARG A 95 24.36 17.66 10.56
N GLN A 96 25.69 17.58 10.40
CA GLN A 96 26.31 16.77 9.35
C GLN A 96 26.11 15.27 9.57
N ARG A 97 26.17 14.80 10.82
CA ARG A 97 26.05 13.37 11.12
C ARG A 97 24.66 12.80 10.82
N PHE A 98 23.63 13.61 11.01
CA PHE A 98 22.23 13.21 10.88
C PHE A 98 21.53 13.83 9.67
N GLY A 99 22.24 14.56 8.80
CA GLY A 99 21.66 15.17 7.60
C GLY A 99 20.69 16.32 7.89
N LEU A 100 20.89 17.05 8.99
CA LEU A 100 20.08 18.21 9.40
C LEU A 100 20.64 19.55 8.88
N ASP A 101 21.60 19.51 7.96
CA ASP A 101 22.25 20.67 7.34
C ASP A 101 21.53 21.17 6.08
N GLY A 102 20.41 20.53 5.70
CA GLY A 102 19.62 20.88 4.52
C GLY A 102 20.30 20.53 3.19
N LYS A 103 21.36 19.70 3.21
CA LYS A 103 22.06 19.23 2.01
C LYS A 103 21.75 17.77 1.64
N GLY A 104 20.87 17.10 2.38
CA GLY A 104 20.32 15.81 1.98
C GLY A 104 19.27 16.00 0.88
N ASP A 105 19.23 15.04 -0.06
CA ASP A 105 18.28 14.98 -1.18
C ASP A 105 16.81 15.16 -0.76
#